data_AF-A0A536GVA3-F1
#
_entry.id   AF-A0A536GVA3-F1
#
_cell.length_a   1.000
_cell.length_b   1.000
_cell.length_c   1.000
_cell.angle_alpha   90.00
_cell.angle_beta   90.00
_cell.angle_gamma   90.00
#
_symmetry.space_group_name_H-M   'P 1'
#
loop_
_entity.id
_entity.type
_entity.pdbx_description
1 polymer ?
#
loop_
_entity_poly.entity_id
_entity_poly.type
_entity_poly.pdbx_seq_one_letter_code
_entity_poly.pdbx_strand_id
1 'polypeptide(L)'
;MWTYTSSGPTTATATWQPPVSLLPADGYYEVGAYVDSSYASSSWASYTIYSADPANPGTRLSHPVYLDESHIGTFQGPFGWINTGPQWVSLGIYYFTTSMPGRVVLSNATGENGAQLASDGVEFVPVSKQANLPPRTYRFTITADGTSGTMLPRSTTNVNLTIQNTSNFTWSASGSAPVEVIYRWLNTQNQVVVTGTPISLPQDVIVNTSVTVSVAVRAPGQTGTYTLQWDMVEGSITFSLQGAHVKNDAITILRAVPRGTLAI
;
A
#
# COMPACT_ATOMS: atom_id res chain seq x y z
N MET A 1 45.06 21.05 -12.89
CA MET A 1 44.93 20.91 -11.43
C MET A 1 43.88 21.90 -10.99
N TRP A 2 42.72 21.44 -10.56
CA TRP A 2 41.73 22.31 -9.91
C TRP A 2 42.14 22.42 -8.44
N THR A 3 42.49 23.62 -8.00
CA THR A 3 42.73 23.92 -6.59
C THR A 3 41.38 24.26 -5.97
N TYR A 4 40.85 23.38 -5.12
CA TYR A 4 39.63 23.66 -4.37
C TYR A 4 39.93 24.77 -3.35
N THR A 5 39.42 25.97 -3.58
CA THR A 5 39.57 27.13 -2.69
C THR A 5 38.28 27.39 -1.93
N SER A 6 37.92 26.53 -0.98
CA SER A 6 37.11 26.97 0.15
C SER A 6 38.03 27.04 1.36
N SER A 7 38.48 28.25 1.68
CA SER A 7 39.20 28.55 2.92
C SER A 7 38.39 29.58 3.71
N GLY A 8 37.92 29.20 4.90
CA GLY A 8 37.18 30.09 5.82
C GLY A 8 35.65 29.84 5.87
N PRO A 9 34.88 30.76 6.51
CA PRO A 9 33.46 30.61 6.88
C PRO A 9 32.48 30.73 5.69
N THR A 10 32.89 30.34 4.48
CA THR A 10 32.04 30.39 3.27
C THR A 10 30.97 29.30 3.30
N THR A 11 29.72 29.69 3.43
CA THR A 11 28.56 28.80 3.55
C THR A 11 27.63 28.95 2.36
N ALA A 12 27.14 27.84 1.81
CA ALA A 12 26.01 27.86 0.91
C ALA A 12 24.71 27.63 1.69
N THR A 13 23.64 28.30 1.26
CA THR A 13 22.27 28.04 1.75
C THR A 13 21.37 27.87 0.55
N ALA A 14 20.60 26.79 0.54
CA ALA A 14 19.55 26.55 -0.44
C ALA A 14 18.21 26.41 0.29
N THR A 15 17.15 26.92 -0.32
CA THR A 15 15.80 26.88 0.25
C THR A 15 14.83 26.38 -0.81
N TRP A 16 14.18 25.26 -0.50
CA TRP A 16 13.09 24.71 -1.30
C TRP A 16 11.76 25.03 -0.61
N GLN A 17 10.88 25.68 -1.36
CA GLN A 17 9.53 26.05 -0.93
C GLN A 17 8.55 25.58 -2.00
N PRO A 18 7.95 24.38 -1.88
CA PRO A 18 6.95 23.93 -2.82
C PRO A 18 5.76 24.90 -2.85
N PRO A 19 5.27 25.30 -4.04
CA PRO A 19 3.99 25.99 -4.14
C PRO A 19 2.87 25.09 -3.63
N VAL A 20 1.75 25.70 -3.22
CA VAL A 20 0.56 24.97 -2.73
C VAL A 20 0.04 23.95 -3.75
N SER A 21 0.29 24.15 -5.04
CA SER A 21 -0.04 23.18 -6.09
C SER A 21 0.74 21.86 -6.02
N LEU A 22 1.92 21.83 -5.38
CA LEU A 22 2.69 20.61 -5.12
C LEU A 22 2.38 19.97 -3.75
N LEU A 23 1.67 20.67 -2.87
CA LEU A 23 1.11 20.16 -1.62
C LEU A 23 -0.43 20.25 -1.68
N PRO A 24 -1.08 19.42 -2.53
CA PRO A 24 -2.50 19.59 -2.88
C PRO A 24 -3.47 19.34 -1.71
N ALA A 25 -2.99 18.79 -0.60
CA ALA A 25 -3.79 18.50 0.58
C ALA A 25 -2.95 18.61 1.87
N ASP A 26 -3.61 18.90 2.98
CA ASP A 26 -3.01 18.75 4.30
C ASP A 26 -2.70 17.28 4.57
N GLY A 27 -1.53 16.98 5.10
CA GLY A 27 -1.13 15.59 5.33
C GLY A 27 0.34 15.40 5.65
N TYR A 28 0.71 14.14 5.86
CA TYR A 28 2.10 13.75 6.01
C TYR A 28 2.75 13.56 4.64
N TYR A 29 3.96 14.06 4.50
CA TYR A 29 4.80 13.92 3.33
C TYR A 29 6.15 13.39 3.76
N GLU A 30 6.67 12.41 3.04
CA GLU A 30 8.08 12.09 3.07
C GLU A 30 8.81 13.21 2.34
N VAL A 31 9.85 13.75 2.98
CA VAL A 31 10.72 14.76 2.39
C VAL A 31 12.00 14.06 1.99
N GLY A 32 12.31 14.04 0.70
CA GLY A 32 13.55 13.46 0.16
C GLY A 32 14.48 14.54 -0.35
N ALA A 33 15.80 14.32 -0.25
CA ALA A 33 16.81 15.11 -0.94
C ALA A 33 17.47 14.25 -2.04
N TYR A 34 17.62 14.81 -3.23
CA TYR A 34 18.32 14.14 -4.32
C TYR A 34 19.81 14.45 -4.24
N VAL A 35 20.59 13.39 -4.08
CA VAL A 35 22.05 13.45 -3.99
C VAL A 35 22.64 12.94 -5.30
N ASP A 36 23.39 13.79 -6.00
CA ASP A 36 24.05 13.44 -7.26
C ASP A 36 25.27 12.53 -7.03
N SER A 37 25.51 11.66 -8.00
CA SER A 37 26.57 10.65 -8.05
C SER A 37 27.99 11.20 -8.17
N SER A 38 28.14 12.47 -8.55
CA SER A 38 29.43 13.10 -8.76
C SER A 38 29.75 14.03 -7.60
N TYR A 39 30.57 13.52 -6.67
CA TYR A 39 31.26 14.26 -5.60
C TYR A 39 30.53 14.52 -4.26
N ALA A 40 29.34 13.98 -4.03
CA ALA A 40 28.71 13.99 -2.69
C ALA A 40 29.63 13.28 -1.68
N SER A 41 30.25 14.04 -0.79
CA SER A 41 31.33 13.52 0.08
C SER A 41 31.28 14.07 1.50
N SER A 42 30.34 14.96 1.79
CA SER A 42 30.14 15.47 3.15
C SER A 42 29.41 14.43 3.99
N SER A 43 29.91 14.14 5.19
CA SER A 43 29.19 13.31 6.15
C SER A 43 28.13 14.09 6.94
N TRP A 44 28.02 15.39 6.69
CA TRP A 44 27.24 16.33 7.50
C TRP A 44 26.51 17.38 6.63
N ALA A 45 25.58 16.96 5.78
CA ALA A 45 24.67 17.87 5.10
C ALA A 45 23.51 18.27 6.03
N SER A 46 23.48 19.54 6.46
CA SER A 46 22.53 20.03 7.49
C SER A 46 21.25 20.60 6.89
N TYR A 47 20.19 19.81 6.89
CA TYR A 47 18.84 20.22 6.49
C TYR A 47 18.02 20.67 7.69
N THR A 48 17.20 21.70 7.51
CA THR A 48 16.13 22.07 8.43
C THR A 48 14.80 21.99 7.70
N ILE A 49 13.91 21.13 8.20
CA ILE A 49 12.56 20.97 7.68
C ILE A 49 11.62 21.79 8.54
N TYR A 50 10.89 22.71 7.92
CA TYR A 50 9.84 23.49 8.56
C TYR A 50 8.48 22.89 8.20
N SER A 51 7.81 22.31 9.18
CA SER A 51 6.53 21.62 9.02
C SER A 51 5.44 22.27 9.87
N ALA A 52 4.18 21.89 9.67
CA ALA A 52 3.12 22.22 10.63
C ALA A 52 3.12 21.23 11.80
N ASP A 53 2.60 21.65 12.95
CA ASP A 53 2.24 20.77 14.06
C ASP A 53 0.91 20.06 13.73
N PRO A 54 0.87 18.73 13.63
CA PRO A 54 -0.36 18.00 13.32
C PRO A 54 -1.46 18.17 14.39
N ALA A 55 -1.09 18.43 15.65
CA ALA A 55 -2.06 18.68 16.73
C ALA A 55 -2.57 20.13 16.71
N ASN A 56 -1.76 21.06 16.22
CA ASN A 56 -2.09 22.48 16.10
C ASN A 56 -1.65 23.00 14.72
N PRO A 57 -2.41 22.74 13.62
CA PRO A 57 -1.97 23.02 12.24
C PRO A 57 -1.64 24.48 11.93
N GLY A 58 -1.98 25.41 12.82
CA GLY A 58 -1.58 26.82 12.79
C GLY A 58 -0.18 27.10 13.36
N THR A 59 0.53 26.09 13.86
CA THR A 59 1.84 26.21 14.50
C THR A 59 2.91 25.56 13.64
N ARG A 60 4.06 26.22 13.48
CA ARG A 60 5.20 25.71 12.70
C ARG A 60 6.24 25.07 13.59
N LEU A 61 6.67 23.86 13.23
CA LEU A 61 7.78 23.13 13.82
C LEU A 61 9.04 23.25 12.95
N SER A 62 10.22 23.07 13.57
CA SER A 62 11.51 23.06 12.88
C SER A 62 12.31 21.81 13.27
N HIS A 63 12.74 21.05 12.28
CA HIS A 63 13.40 19.76 12.46
C HIS A 63 14.79 19.77 11.81
N PRO A 64 15.89 19.84 12.59
CA PRO A 64 17.23 19.68 12.06
C PRO A 64 17.51 18.20 11.74
N VAL A 65 18.04 17.94 10.54
CA VAL A 65 18.42 16.60 10.06
C VAL A 65 19.80 16.69 9.43
N TYR A 66 20.66 15.73 9.77
CA TYR A 66 21.98 15.58 9.17
C TYR A 66 21.97 14.38 8.23
N LEU A 67 22.30 14.62 6.96
CA LEU A 67 22.44 13.60 5.94
C LEU A 67 23.92 13.29 5.71
N ASP A 68 24.28 12.01 5.81
CA ASP A 68 25.59 11.49 5.43
C ASP A 68 25.59 11.13 3.94
N GLU A 69 26.30 11.91 3.14
CA GLU A 69 26.41 11.72 1.70
C GLU A 69 27.65 10.90 1.29
N SER A 70 28.54 10.57 2.24
CA SER A 70 29.84 9.94 1.94
C SER A 70 29.76 8.53 1.34
N HIS A 71 28.56 7.92 1.41
CA HIS A 71 28.26 6.58 0.89
C HIS A 71 27.27 6.61 -0.29
N ILE A 72 27.17 7.75 -0.98
CA ILE A 72 26.26 7.94 -2.13
C ILE A 72 27.07 8.29 -3.37
N GLY A 73 26.73 7.69 -4.50
CA GLY A 73 27.49 7.82 -5.74
C GLY A 73 28.68 6.86 -5.76
N THR A 74 29.85 7.34 -6.21
CA THR A 74 31.06 6.51 -6.30
C THR A 74 32.00 6.72 -5.11
N PHE A 75 32.22 5.68 -4.32
CA PHE A 75 33.08 5.72 -3.13
C PHE A 75 33.92 4.44 -2.98
N GLN A 76 34.96 4.48 -2.16
CA GLN A 76 35.87 3.36 -1.95
C GLN A 76 35.37 2.47 -0.80
N GLY A 77 35.17 1.18 -1.06
CA GLY A 77 34.81 0.18 -0.06
C GLY A 77 35.92 -0.86 0.20
N PRO A 78 35.70 -1.81 1.13
CA PRO A 78 36.70 -2.82 1.52
C PRO A 78 37.15 -3.75 0.38
N PHE A 79 36.37 -3.85 -0.69
CA PHE A 79 36.60 -4.74 -1.84
C PHE A 79 36.83 -3.99 -3.16
N GLY A 80 37.06 -2.67 -3.10
CA GLY A 80 37.26 -1.82 -4.28
C GLY A 80 36.24 -0.68 -4.36
N TRP A 81 36.15 -0.07 -5.54
CA TRP A 81 35.20 1.03 -5.79
C TRP A 81 33.77 0.52 -5.91
N ILE A 82 32.86 1.18 -5.19
CA ILE A 82 31.42 0.94 -5.18
C ILE A 82 30.75 2.15 -5.82
N ASN A 83 29.73 1.93 -6.65
CA ASN A 83 28.92 3.00 -7.22
C ASN A 83 27.42 2.69 -6.98
N THR A 84 26.75 3.50 -6.17
CA THR A 84 25.30 3.38 -5.91
C THR A 84 24.46 4.16 -6.93
N GLY A 85 25.09 4.97 -7.78
CA GLY A 85 24.42 5.97 -8.61
C GLY A 85 23.84 7.12 -7.79
N PRO A 86 23.20 8.10 -8.45
CA PRO A 86 22.47 9.15 -7.78
C PRO A 86 21.15 8.60 -7.25
N GLN A 87 20.68 9.11 -6.11
CA GLN A 87 19.46 8.60 -5.48
C GLN A 87 18.77 9.65 -4.61
N TRP A 88 17.48 9.44 -4.39
CA TRP A 88 16.71 10.14 -3.35
C TRP A 88 17.02 9.54 -1.98
N VAL A 89 17.32 10.39 -1.02
CA VAL A 89 17.49 9.99 0.38
C VAL A 89 16.43 10.65 1.24
N SER A 90 15.75 9.84 2.05
CA SER A 90 14.74 10.31 2.98
C SER A 90 15.34 11.18 4.08
N LEU A 91 14.80 12.38 4.26
CA LEU A 91 15.05 13.27 5.40
C LEU A 91 14.01 13.08 6.51
N GLY A 92 13.02 12.20 6.30
CA GLY A 92 11.96 11.88 7.26
C GLY A 92 10.55 12.26 6.79
N ILE A 93 9.58 12.01 7.66
CA ILE A 93 8.16 12.22 7.42
C ILE A 93 7.65 13.38 8.26
N TYR A 94 7.00 14.35 7.62
CA TYR A 94 6.57 15.59 8.25
C TYR A 94 5.15 15.99 7.84
N TYR A 95 4.42 16.67 8.71
CA TYR A 95 3.06 17.15 8.45
C TYR A 95 3.08 18.53 7.80
N PHE A 96 2.40 18.69 6.67
CA PHE A 96 2.27 19.96 5.96
C PHE A 96 0.81 20.32 5.75
N THR A 97 0.53 21.60 5.59
CA THR A 97 -0.81 22.10 5.29
C THR A 97 -0.79 22.97 4.05
N THR A 98 -1.91 23.02 3.35
CA THR A 98 -2.17 23.92 2.22
C THR A 98 -2.10 25.39 2.62
N SER A 99 -2.31 25.70 3.91
CA SER A 99 -2.23 27.05 4.48
C SER A 99 -0.82 27.46 4.90
N MET A 100 0.11 26.50 5.05
CA MET A 100 1.50 26.74 5.39
C MET A 100 2.41 26.02 4.39
N PRO A 101 2.94 26.73 3.38
CA PRO A 101 3.83 26.11 2.41
C PRO A 101 5.03 25.50 3.13
N GLY A 102 5.29 24.23 2.87
CA GLY A 102 6.46 23.53 3.41
C GLY A 102 7.73 24.27 3.04
N ARG A 103 8.76 24.17 3.90
CA ARG A 103 10.05 24.78 3.62
C ARG A 103 11.18 23.87 4.10
N VAL A 104 12.10 23.56 3.20
CA VAL A 104 13.32 22.81 3.52
C VAL A 104 14.51 23.72 3.26
N VAL A 105 15.41 23.83 4.23
CA VAL A 105 16.59 24.69 4.14
C VAL A 105 17.83 23.83 4.33
N LEU A 106 18.68 23.74 3.31
CA LEU A 106 20.06 23.30 3.48
C LEU A 106 20.84 24.50 4.02
N SER A 107 21.34 24.39 5.24
CA SER A 107 21.85 25.53 6.02
C SER A 107 23.33 25.39 6.33
N ASN A 108 24.05 26.50 6.25
CA ASN A 108 25.44 26.62 6.72
C ASN A 108 26.39 25.58 6.09
N ALA A 109 26.16 25.24 4.83
CA ALA A 109 26.72 24.08 4.20
C ALA A 109 28.08 24.47 3.58
N THR A 110 29.19 24.13 4.23
CA THR A 110 30.55 24.43 3.73
C THR A 110 31.20 23.24 3.02
N GLY A 111 30.55 22.06 3.10
CA GLY A 111 31.25 20.79 2.97
C GLY A 111 32.30 20.62 4.08
N GLU A 112 32.70 19.38 4.38
CA GLU A 112 33.76 19.12 5.36
C GLU A 112 35.13 19.03 4.66
N ASN A 113 36.12 19.83 5.08
CA ASN A 113 37.52 19.67 4.65
C ASN A 113 37.75 19.57 3.11
N GLY A 114 36.99 20.32 2.31
CA GLY A 114 37.07 20.28 0.85
C GLY A 114 36.16 19.23 0.18
N ALA A 115 35.36 18.49 0.96
CA ALA A 115 34.27 17.67 0.48
C ALA A 115 33.16 18.53 -0.14
N GLN A 116 32.50 18.00 -1.16
CA GLN A 116 31.37 18.68 -1.82
C GLN A 116 30.05 18.19 -1.22
N LEU A 117 29.10 19.12 -1.16
CA LEU A 117 27.70 18.84 -0.85
C LEU A 117 26.93 18.75 -2.17
N ALA A 118 26.16 17.69 -2.35
CA ALA A 118 25.38 17.50 -3.56
C ALA A 118 23.89 17.44 -3.22
N SER A 119 23.18 18.52 -3.49
CA SER A 119 21.72 18.58 -3.37
C SER A 119 21.14 19.27 -4.58
N ASP A 120 20.58 18.51 -5.51
CA ASP A 120 19.97 19.04 -6.74
C ASP A 120 18.51 19.43 -6.51
N GLY A 121 17.76 18.55 -5.83
CA GLY A 121 16.33 18.72 -5.59
C GLY A 121 15.87 18.25 -4.21
N VAL A 122 14.69 18.73 -3.82
CA VAL A 122 13.92 18.21 -2.70
C VAL A 122 12.56 17.77 -3.23
N GLU A 123 12.15 16.56 -2.85
CA GLU A 123 10.82 16.04 -3.16
C GLU A 123 9.95 16.03 -1.91
N PHE A 124 8.64 16.18 -2.13
CA PHE A 124 7.61 16.02 -1.12
C PHE A 124 6.67 14.94 -1.63
N VAL A 125 6.89 13.71 -1.17
CA VAL A 125 6.08 12.57 -1.57
C VAL A 125 4.93 12.45 -0.58
N PRO A 126 3.67 12.60 -1.00
CA PRO A 126 2.55 12.43 -0.08
C PRO A 126 2.60 11.02 0.49
N VAL A 127 2.75 10.92 1.81
CA VAL A 127 2.49 9.66 2.50
C VAL A 127 0.98 9.50 2.41
N SER A 128 0.53 8.64 1.50
CA SER A 128 -0.87 8.45 1.12
C SER A 128 -1.78 8.22 2.33
N LYS A 129 -2.28 9.29 2.96
CA LYS A 129 -3.25 9.33 4.06
C LYS A 129 -3.18 8.18 5.07
N GLN A 130 -1.99 7.64 5.39
CA GLN A 130 -1.85 6.56 6.37
C GLN A 130 -1.59 7.10 7.79
N ALA A 131 -1.93 8.36 8.05
CA ALA A 131 -1.79 8.96 9.37
C ALA A 131 -2.91 9.95 9.73
N ASN A 132 -4.13 9.77 9.18
CA ASN A 132 -5.39 10.31 9.75
C ASN A 132 -6.67 9.62 9.21
N LEU A 133 -6.55 8.43 8.59
CA LEU A 133 -7.66 7.49 8.48
C LEU A 133 -7.45 6.43 9.56
N PRO A 134 -8.50 5.95 10.24
CA PRO A 134 -8.36 4.76 11.07
C PRO A 134 -7.67 3.65 10.24
N PRO A 135 -6.81 2.81 10.84
CA PRO A 135 -6.18 1.68 10.14
C PRO A 135 -7.20 0.97 9.26
N ARG A 136 -6.82 0.58 8.04
CA ARG A 136 -7.75 -0.09 7.11
C ARG A 136 -8.39 -1.26 7.83
N THR A 137 -9.69 -1.16 8.04
CA THR A 137 -10.47 -2.19 8.69
C THR A 137 -11.16 -2.94 7.58
N TYR A 138 -10.66 -4.13 7.29
CA TYR A 138 -11.18 -5.01 6.27
C TYR A 138 -12.48 -5.65 6.77
N ARG A 139 -13.60 -5.35 6.12
CA ARG A 139 -14.93 -5.86 6.49
C ARG A 139 -15.83 -5.90 5.27
N PHE A 140 -16.62 -6.96 5.17
CA PHE A 140 -17.67 -7.10 4.17
C PHE A 140 -18.88 -7.77 4.81
N THR A 141 -20.05 -7.58 4.21
CA THR A 141 -21.26 -8.32 4.55
C THR A 141 -21.89 -8.84 3.27
N ILE A 142 -22.17 -10.14 3.21
CA ILE A 142 -23.01 -10.69 2.13
C ILE A 142 -24.46 -10.52 2.57
N THR A 143 -25.19 -9.60 1.92
CA THR A 143 -26.57 -9.24 2.28
C THR A 143 -27.61 -10.10 1.58
N ALA A 144 -27.24 -10.72 0.46
CA ALA A 144 -28.00 -11.76 -0.21
C ALA A 144 -27.05 -12.73 -0.90
N ASP A 145 -27.32 -14.03 -0.79
CA ASP A 145 -26.62 -15.05 -1.55
C ASP A 145 -27.63 -16.01 -2.19
N GLY A 146 -27.37 -16.38 -3.44
CA GLY A 146 -28.14 -17.37 -4.19
C GLY A 146 -27.59 -18.79 -4.02
N THR A 147 -26.96 -19.11 -2.89
CA THR A 147 -26.25 -20.38 -2.73
C THR A 147 -27.23 -21.53 -2.57
N SER A 148 -27.19 -22.52 -3.46
CA SER A 148 -28.00 -23.72 -3.33
C SER A 148 -27.47 -24.61 -2.20
N GLY A 149 -28.34 -25.03 -1.27
CA GLY A 149 -27.98 -25.98 -0.21
C GLY A 149 -27.57 -27.38 -0.70
N THR A 150 -27.70 -27.66 -2.00
CA THR A 150 -27.25 -28.91 -2.61
C THR A 150 -26.56 -28.68 -3.94
N MET A 151 -25.54 -29.51 -4.23
CA MET A 151 -24.84 -29.53 -5.51
C MET A 151 -24.48 -30.97 -5.90
N LEU A 152 -24.15 -31.18 -7.18
CA LEU A 152 -23.64 -32.45 -7.67
C LEU A 152 -22.10 -32.48 -7.63
N PRO A 153 -21.47 -33.65 -7.49
CA PRO A 153 -20.03 -33.79 -7.55
C PRO A 153 -19.45 -33.15 -8.82
N ARG A 154 -18.43 -32.31 -8.65
CA ARG A 154 -17.71 -31.62 -9.74
C ARG A 154 -18.57 -30.70 -10.62
N SER A 155 -19.84 -30.46 -10.28
CA SER A 155 -20.67 -29.50 -11.02
C SER A 155 -20.20 -28.08 -10.76
N THR A 156 -20.36 -27.21 -11.75
CA THR A 156 -20.20 -25.76 -11.59
C THR A 156 -21.58 -25.11 -11.52
N THR A 157 -21.78 -24.24 -10.54
CA THR A 157 -23.02 -23.48 -10.35
C THR A 157 -22.67 -22.01 -10.20
N ASN A 158 -23.40 -21.14 -10.90
CA ASN A 158 -23.27 -19.70 -10.71
C ASN A 158 -24.04 -19.30 -9.46
N VAL A 159 -23.32 -18.73 -8.49
CA VAL A 159 -23.90 -18.16 -7.28
C VAL A 159 -23.86 -16.64 -7.42
N ASN A 160 -25.02 -16.01 -7.37
CA ASN A 160 -25.11 -14.55 -7.33
C ASN A 160 -25.00 -14.09 -5.88
N LEU A 161 -24.06 -13.19 -5.61
CA LEU A 161 -23.83 -12.58 -4.31
C LEU A 161 -24.10 -11.09 -4.40
N THR A 162 -24.84 -10.55 -3.42
CA THR A 162 -24.88 -9.12 -3.15
C THR A 162 -24.00 -8.86 -1.93
N ILE A 163 -22.91 -8.13 -2.15
CA ILE A 163 -21.86 -7.91 -1.16
C ILE A 163 -21.83 -6.41 -0.85
N GLN A 164 -21.95 -6.07 0.42
CA GLN A 164 -21.82 -4.71 0.91
C GLN A 164 -20.39 -4.46 1.41
N ASN A 165 -19.82 -3.33 0.99
CA ASN A 165 -18.58 -2.82 1.56
C ASN A 165 -18.84 -2.21 2.94
N THR A 166 -18.46 -2.93 3.99
CA THR A 166 -18.50 -2.45 5.38
C THR A 166 -17.11 -2.13 5.93
N SER A 167 -16.10 -2.06 5.05
CA SER A 167 -14.76 -1.58 5.36
C SER A 167 -14.76 -0.07 5.55
N ASN A 168 -13.65 0.49 6.05
CA ASN A 168 -13.46 1.94 6.12
C ASN A 168 -12.78 2.54 4.88
N PHE A 169 -12.67 1.79 3.78
CA PHE A 169 -12.06 2.22 2.53
C PHE A 169 -12.82 1.65 1.32
N THR A 170 -12.74 2.35 0.19
CA THR A 170 -13.29 1.90 -1.09
C THR A 170 -12.52 0.68 -1.59
N TRP A 171 -13.23 -0.34 -2.05
CA TRP A 171 -12.63 -1.49 -2.74
C TRP A 171 -12.38 -1.14 -4.20
N SER A 172 -11.12 -1.19 -4.63
CA SER A 172 -10.76 -1.05 -6.04
C SER A 172 -11.00 -2.36 -6.79
N ALA A 173 -11.67 -2.32 -7.93
CA ALA A 173 -11.92 -3.48 -8.79
C ALA A 173 -10.77 -3.78 -9.77
N SER A 174 -9.82 -2.86 -9.89
CA SER A 174 -8.67 -2.96 -10.80
C SER A 174 -7.41 -2.34 -10.18
N GLY A 175 -6.27 -2.47 -10.87
CA GLY A 175 -4.99 -1.90 -10.43
C GLY A 175 -4.02 -2.95 -9.88
N SER A 176 -3.05 -2.50 -9.08
CA SER A 176 -1.97 -3.35 -8.55
C SER A 176 -2.41 -4.28 -7.42
N ALA A 177 -3.51 -3.96 -6.73
CA ALA A 177 -4.09 -4.76 -5.66
C ALA A 177 -5.63 -4.66 -5.70
N PRO A 178 -6.28 -5.27 -6.71
CA PRO A 178 -7.74 -5.28 -6.77
C PRO A 178 -8.31 -6.09 -5.60
N VAL A 179 -9.50 -5.69 -5.15
CA VAL A 179 -10.33 -6.48 -4.25
C VAL A 179 -11.16 -7.44 -5.08
N GLU A 180 -11.14 -8.71 -4.69
CA GLU A 180 -11.80 -9.80 -5.41
C GLU A 180 -12.56 -10.71 -4.43
N VAL A 181 -13.56 -11.43 -4.93
CA VAL A 181 -14.30 -12.44 -4.17
C VAL A 181 -13.55 -13.76 -4.26
N ILE A 182 -13.38 -14.46 -3.13
CA ILE A 182 -12.80 -15.81 -3.12
C ILE A 182 -13.68 -16.76 -2.30
N TYR A 183 -13.64 -18.04 -2.63
CA TYR A 183 -14.32 -19.08 -1.86
C TYR A 183 -13.41 -20.26 -1.54
N ARG A 184 -13.73 -20.95 -0.44
CA ARG A 184 -13.08 -22.19 0.00
C ARG A 184 -14.13 -23.23 0.35
N TRP A 185 -13.89 -24.47 -0.03
CA TRP A 185 -14.65 -25.61 0.44
C TRP A 185 -13.96 -26.21 1.65
N LEU A 186 -14.69 -26.32 2.76
CA LEU A 186 -14.22 -26.94 3.99
C LEU A 186 -14.96 -28.26 4.22
N ASN A 187 -14.24 -29.29 4.67
CA ASN A 187 -14.85 -30.54 5.13
C ASN A 187 -15.46 -30.38 6.53
N THR A 188 -16.06 -31.45 7.07
CA THR A 188 -16.67 -31.45 8.41
C THR A 188 -15.68 -31.24 9.55
N GLN A 189 -14.37 -31.39 9.31
CA GLN A 189 -13.29 -31.06 10.23
C GLN A 189 -12.76 -29.63 10.05
N ASN A 190 -13.44 -28.77 9.28
CA ASN A 190 -13.04 -27.41 8.93
C ASN A 190 -11.72 -27.30 8.16
N GLN A 191 -11.28 -28.37 7.50
CA GLN A 191 -10.09 -28.35 6.66
C GLN A 191 -10.46 -27.90 5.25
N VAL A 192 -9.69 -26.98 4.68
CA VAL A 192 -9.85 -26.54 3.30
C VAL A 192 -9.47 -27.68 2.36
N VAL A 193 -10.44 -28.15 1.55
CA VAL A 193 -10.24 -29.21 0.56
C VAL A 193 -10.10 -28.68 -0.86
N VAL A 194 -10.68 -27.52 -1.15
CA VAL A 194 -10.60 -26.84 -2.46
C VAL A 194 -10.65 -25.32 -2.20
N THR A 195 -9.83 -24.56 -2.91
CA THR A 195 -9.92 -23.09 -2.97
C THR A 195 -10.26 -22.68 -4.40
N GLY A 196 -11.24 -21.80 -4.56
CA GLY A 196 -11.60 -21.22 -5.85
C GLY A 196 -10.60 -20.16 -6.31
N THR A 197 -10.64 -19.84 -7.60
CA THR A 197 -9.90 -18.68 -8.14
C THR A 197 -10.60 -17.38 -7.70
N PRO A 198 -9.87 -16.33 -7.33
CA PRO A 198 -10.43 -15.01 -7.09
C PRO A 198 -11.25 -14.51 -8.30
N ILE A 199 -12.37 -13.85 -8.02
CA ILE A 199 -13.27 -13.27 -9.02
C ILE A 199 -13.30 -11.76 -8.84
N SER A 200 -12.89 -11.04 -9.88
CA SER A 200 -12.84 -9.58 -9.86
C SER A 200 -14.23 -8.96 -9.74
N LEU A 201 -14.30 -7.84 -9.03
CA LEU A 201 -15.53 -7.05 -8.92
C LEU A 201 -15.81 -6.33 -10.26
N PRO A 202 -17.08 -6.11 -10.63
CA PRO A 202 -17.43 -5.43 -11.89
C PRO A 202 -17.14 -3.92 -11.86
N GLN A 203 -16.99 -3.34 -10.67
CA GLN A 203 -16.74 -1.92 -10.45
C GLN A 203 -16.21 -1.68 -9.03
N ASP A 204 -15.58 -0.53 -8.82
CA ASP A 204 -15.17 -0.08 -7.49
C ASP A 204 -16.38 0.01 -6.55
N VAL A 205 -16.18 -0.39 -5.29
CA VAL A 205 -17.25 -0.42 -4.28
C VAL A 205 -16.91 0.53 -3.17
N ILE A 206 -17.57 1.69 -3.17
CA ILE A 206 -17.42 2.72 -2.15
C ILE A 206 -17.91 2.19 -0.79
N VAL A 207 -17.38 2.72 0.31
CA VAL A 207 -17.82 2.39 1.67
C VAL A 207 -19.35 2.52 1.81
N ASN A 208 -19.95 1.53 2.46
CA ASN A 208 -21.39 1.35 2.71
C ASN A 208 -22.27 1.09 1.48
N THR A 209 -21.71 0.99 0.26
CA THR A 209 -22.45 0.58 -0.93
C THR A 209 -22.36 -0.92 -1.18
N SER A 210 -23.18 -1.44 -2.11
CA SER A 210 -23.21 -2.86 -2.46
C SER A 210 -22.90 -3.09 -3.93
N VAL A 211 -22.40 -4.30 -4.21
CA VAL A 211 -22.14 -4.80 -5.57
C VAL A 211 -22.73 -6.19 -5.72
N THR A 212 -23.23 -6.51 -6.92
CA THR A 212 -23.65 -7.87 -7.27
C THR A 212 -22.56 -8.54 -8.11
N VAL A 213 -22.16 -9.75 -7.72
CA VAL A 213 -21.16 -10.56 -8.41
C VAL A 213 -21.72 -11.94 -8.67
N SER A 214 -21.54 -12.46 -9.89
CA SER A 214 -21.87 -13.85 -10.22
C SER A 214 -20.59 -14.69 -10.16
N VAL A 215 -20.54 -15.65 -9.24
CA VAL A 215 -19.37 -16.49 -9.00
C VAL A 215 -19.63 -17.91 -9.48
N ALA A 216 -18.78 -18.40 -10.38
CA ALA A 216 -18.79 -19.79 -10.82
C ALA A 216 -18.14 -20.70 -9.76
N VAL A 217 -18.98 -21.33 -8.92
CA VAL A 217 -18.54 -22.23 -7.86
C VAL A 217 -18.48 -23.65 -8.37
N ARG A 218 -17.30 -24.28 -8.26
CA ARG A 218 -17.14 -25.70 -8.60
C ARG A 218 -17.17 -26.57 -7.34
N ALA A 219 -18.10 -27.51 -7.29
CA ALA A 219 -18.27 -28.41 -6.16
C ALA A 219 -17.12 -29.45 -6.04
N PRO A 220 -16.81 -29.93 -4.82
CA PRO A 220 -15.91 -31.05 -4.61
C PRO A 220 -16.37 -32.32 -5.34
N GLY A 221 -15.44 -33.25 -5.59
CA GLY A 221 -15.74 -34.50 -6.29
C GLY A 221 -16.32 -35.60 -5.40
N GLN A 222 -16.22 -35.47 -4.09
CA GLN A 222 -16.70 -36.46 -3.14
C GLN A 222 -18.02 -36.01 -2.52
N THR A 223 -18.97 -36.93 -2.42
CA THR A 223 -20.28 -36.68 -1.80
C THR A 223 -20.14 -36.53 -0.30
N GLY A 224 -20.99 -35.70 0.30
CA GLY A 224 -20.96 -35.41 1.73
C GLY A 224 -21.39 -33.99 2.03
N THR A 225 -21.32 -33.62 3.30
CA THR A 225 -21.61 -32.25 3.76
C THR A 225 -20.32 -31.44 3.79
N TYR A 226 -20.37 -30.23 3.26
CA TYR A 226 -19.27 -29.27 3.22
C TYR A 226 -19.75 -27.89 3.63
N THR A 227 -18.80 -27.05 4.01
CA THR A 227 -19.03 -25.61 4.14
C THR A 227 -18.41 -24.92 2.93
N LEU A 228 -19.22 -24.14 2.22
CA LEU A 228 -18.74 -23.15 1.26
C LEU A 228 -18.50 -21.84 2.02
N GLN A 229 -17.23 -21.49 2.18
CA GLN A 229 -16.80 -20.29 2.90
C GLN A 229 -16.44 -19.20 1.90
N TRP A 230 -17.15 -18.07 1.99
CA TRP A 230 -16.92 -16.87 1.22
C TRP A 230 -16.04 -15.88 1.99
N ASP A 231 -15.12 -15.25 1.27
CA ASP A 231 -14.18 -14.26 1.76
C ASP A 231 -13.87 -13.23 0.66
N MET A 232 -13.19 -12.15 1.03
CA MET A 232 -12.65 -11.16 0.09
C MET A 232 -11.12 -11.22 0.13
N VAL A 233 -10.45 -10.84 -0.96
CA VAL A 233 -8.98 -10.79 -1.05
C VAL A 233 -8.54 -9.47 -1.69
N GLU A 234 -7.51 -8.83 -1.14
CA GLU A 234 -6.82 -7.69 -1.77
C GLU A 234 -5.39 -8.15 -2.11
N GLY A 235 -5.09 -8.30 -3.40
CA GLY A 235 -3.83 -8.92 -3.84
C GLY A 235 -3.68 -10.36 -3.34
N SER A 236 -2.79 -10.61 -2.39
CA SER A 236 -2.54 -11.95 -1.80
C SER A 236 -3.09 -12.12 -0.38
N ILE A 237 -3.70 -11.09 0.20
CA ILE A 237 -4.12 -11.07 1.60
C ILE A 237 -5.64 -11.15 1.67
N THR A 238 -6.17 -12.17 2.35
CA THR A 238 -7.62 -12.26 2.57
C THR A 238 -8.09 -11.40 3.73
N PHE A 239 -9.32 -10.90 3.62
CA PHE A 239 -9.92 -10.01 4.61
C PHE A 239 -10.07 -10.72 5.96
N SER A 240 -10.32 -12.03 5.97
CA SER A 240 -10.31 -12.86 7.19
C SER A 240 -8.99 -12.84 7.96
N LEU A 241 -7.84 -12.79 7.29
CA LEU A 241 -6.53 -12.64 7.94
C LEU A 241 -6.34 -11.25 8.57
N GLN A 242 -7.15 -10.29 8.14
CA GLN A 242 -7.22 -8.93 8.68
C GLN A 242 -8.40 -8.75 9.66
N GLY A 243 -9.05 -9.86 10.07
CA GLY A 243 -10.09 -9.87 11.10
C GLY A 243 -11.54 -9.74 10.59
N ALA A 244 -11.78 -9.78 9.28
CA ALA A 244 -13.15 -9.81 8.76
C ALA A 244 -13.85 -11.15 9.06
N HIS A 245 -15.17 -11.10 9.27
CA HIS A 245 -15.97 -12.31 9.37
C HIS A 245 -16.23 -12.88 7.97
N VAL A 246 -15.88 -14.15 7.78
CA VAL A 246 -16.25 -14.94 6.61
C VAL A 246 -17.76 -15.28 6.63
N LYS A 247 -18.35 -15.52 5.46
CA LYS A 247 -19.71 -16.05 5.34
C LYS A 247 -19.64 -17.54 4.99
N ASN A 248 -20.27 -18.38 5.80
CA ASN A 248 -20.30 -19.82 5.61
C ASN A 248 -21.69 -20.28 5.17
N ASP A 249 -21.75 -21.16 4.18
CA ASP A 249 -22.95 -21.83 3.72
C ASP A 249 -22.78 -23.35 3.81
N ALA A 250 -23.75 -24.03 4.43
CA ALA A 250 -23.73 -25.49 4.53
C ALA A 250 -24.33 -26.09 3.25
N ILE A 251 -23.54 -26.90 2.55
CA ILE A 251 -23.91 -27.50 1.26
C ILE A 251 -23.78 -29.01 1.34
N THR A 252 -24.77 -29.72 0.82
CA THR A 252 -24.71 -31.16 0.65
C THR A 252 -24.38 -31.52 -0.79
N ILE A 253 -23.26 -32.21 -0.99
CA ILE A 253 -22.88 -32.80 -2.27
C ILE A 253 -23.52 -34.18 -2.39
N LEU A 254 -24.55 -34.29 -3.21
CA LEU A 254 -25.36 -35.51 -3.35
C LEU A 254 -24.92 -36.35 -4.54
N ARG A 255 -25.07 -37.68 -4.45
CA ARG A 255 -24.92 -38.54 -5.63
C ARG A 255 -25.95 -38.15 -6.68
N ALA A 256 -25.55 -38.10 -7.94
CA ALA A 256 -26.51 -38.10 -9.03
C ALA A 256 -27.31 -39.41 -8.96
N VAL A 257 -28.62 -39.32 -8.78
CA VAL A 257 -29.50 -40.49 -8.94
C VAL A 257 -29.60 -40.74 -10.45
N PRO A 258 -29.20 -41.94 -10.95
CA PRO A 258 -29.44 -42.26 -12.35
C PRO A 258 -30.95 -42.17 -12.62
N ARG A 259 -31.36 -41.44 -13.66
CA ARG A 259 -32.75 -41.53 -14.13
C ARG A 259 -32.98 -43.00 -14.49
N GLY A 260 -33.85 -43.67 -13.73
CA GLY A 260 -34.26 -45.03 -14.04
C GLY A 260 -34.81 -45.08 -15.45
N THR A 261 -34.25 -45.95 -16.27
CA THR A 261 -34.87 -46.39 -17.51
C THR A 261 -36.23 -46.96 -17.15
N LEU A 262 -37.33 -46.31 -17.57
CA LEU A 262 -38.63 -46.95 -17.59
C LEU A 262 -38.52 -48.11 -18.59
N ALA A 263 -38.37 -49.33 -18.08
CA ALA A 263 -38.64 -50.52 -18.86
C ALA A 263 -40.16 -50.63 -19.01
N ILE A 264 -40.64 -50.45 -20.24
CA ILE A 264 -41.95 -50.92 -20.70
C ILE A 264 -41.66 -52.00 -21.73
#